data_AF-A0A9R0XX84-F1
#
_entry.id   AF-A0A9R0XX84-F1
#
_cell.length_a   1.000
_cell.length_b   1.000
_cell.length_c   1.000
_cell.angle_alpha   90.00
_cell.angle_beta   90.00
_cell.angle_gamma   90.00
#
_symmetry.space_group_name_H-M   'P 1'
#
loop_
_entity.id
_entity.type
_entity.pdbx_description
1 polymer ?
#
loop_
_entity_poly.entity_id
_entity_poly.type
_entity_poly.pdbx_seq_one_letter_code
_entity_poly.pdbx_strand_id
1 'polypeptide(L)'
;MEVQLDENPGSLKMEKLAHNIGLQEKQSGIRKESTVPETAPTPRKSYSLRLLSCRGDVSRNVTNHPKVTKRGNVSVEKELDCCEVTVSLQRAVSIISNSDSLTQCEYAVHEIATACSNLGGGPNLGTWMSCPSFIQGLLEVTFTSKDDAVLESAILIMGELVLRNEVNRQIVLNADPQLEVFLRLLALRSNGLFLKATAVLYLMKPRAKQMLSMDWMPLVLHILECGDEVQLVSSLKCYPKMAAFYFLDQLLTGFDIDRNVENAKQMIALGGLDLLMSRLEVGDARESRICISLLTSCVQADGSCRFYLSDHLKKEPLVQLLVGNQKKASAAALNLMSELTCLNRTSQTVEFLKELKSGGCLNTMQVLLVYLQQAPPVQHPLAAVMLLQLDLLGDPLQYSVYREEAVDAIMAALEHSSESAKVQEQCARALLLLAGRFSSSGEPIAEAWLLKRAGVDGSLSESFRRTEIFKNKGARAEEEKVVEERLKKLALVLVKTGNKRFLAALSNCISDGIPALVRACLVTVAWMSSSLSPLHGCNTFQPLACSVLAAKLLDRLSYDRVMEERVLASLSLLNLVRHPECLEGLLPLKRDTTESLRDLADVTWTAKELLFACCR
;
A
#
# COMPACT_ATOMS: atom_id res chain seq x y z
N MET A 1 15.90 24.74 10.05
CA MET A 1 16.75 24.43 11.22
C MET A 1 17.08 22.95 11.12
N GLU A 2 18.25 22.68 10.57
CA GLU A 2 18.79 21.35 10.29
C GLU A 2 19.18 20.66 11.59
N VAL A 3 18.93 19.35 11.67
CA VAL A 3 19.67 18.44 12.56
C VAL A 3 19.91 17.15 11.79
N GLN A 4 21.15 16.97 11.32
CA GLN A 4 21.77 15.68 11.01
C GLN A 4 22.13 14.96 12.33
N LEU A 5 22.34 13.64 12.24
CA LEU A 5 23.14 12.72 13.07
C LEU A 5 22.46 11.33 13.00
N ASP A 6 23.08 10.18 12.80
CA ASP A 6 24.44 9.77 12.42
C ASP A 6 24.33 8.25 12.14
N GLU A 7 25.02 7.72 11.14
CA GLU A 7 25.12 6.27 10.91
C GLU A 7 26.43 5.72 11.50
N ASN A 8 26.38 4.60 12.23
CA ASN A 8 27.28 3.45 12.01
C ASN A 8 26.95 2.24 12.93
N PRO A 9 27.40 1.01 12.56
CA PRO A 9 26.71 -0.24 12.82
C PRO A 9 27.46 -1.18 13.78
N GLY A 10 26.73 -2.13 14.38
CA GLY A 10 27.27 -3.12 15.30
C GLY A 10 26.80 -4.54 15.01
N SER A 11 27.73 -5.31 14.43
CA SER A 11 27.80 -6.75 14.19
C SER A 11 27.04 -7.72 15.13
N LEU A 12 26.31 -8.65 14.49
CA LEU A 12 26.16 -10.10 14.74
C LEU A 12 26.36 -10.68 16.15
N LYS A 13 25.33 -11.38 16.64
CA LYS A 13 25.47 -12.74 17.20
C LYS A 13 24.22 -13.57 16.89
N MET A 14 24.44 -14.66 16.16
CA MET A 14 23.47 -15.66 15.75
C MET A 14 23.60 -16.85 16.70
N GLU A 15 22.59 -17.12 17.52
CA GLU A 15 22.54 -18.33 18.33
C GLU A 15 21.61 -19.36 17.67
N LYS A 16 22.22 -20.51 17.37
CA LYS A 16 21.57 -21.73 16.91
C LYS A 16 20.72 -22.32 18.03
N LEU A 17 19.50 -22.74 17.74
CA LEU A 17 18.88 -23.84 18.48
C LEU A 17 18.25 -24.84 17.51
N ALA A 18 18.77 -26.06 17.62
CA ALA A 18 18.42 -27.21 16.82
C ALA A 18 17.14 -27.89 17.33
N HIS A 19 16.56 -28.67 16.42
CA HIS A 19 15.43 -29.59 16.51
C HIS A 19 15.08 -30.20 17.87
N ASN A 20 13.77 -30.37 18.10
CA ASN A 20 13.26 -31.67 18.51
C ASN A 20 11.89 -31.97 17.89
N ILE A 21 11.85 -33.10 17.19
CA ILE A 21 10.68 -33.75 16.61
C ILE A 21 9.97 -34.51 17.73
N GLY A 22 8.66 -34.29 17.86
CA GLY A 22 7.79 -35.05 18.76
C GLY A 22 6.49 -35.39 18.06
N LEU A 23 6.47 -36.58 17.45
CA LEU A 23 5.28 -37.25 16.93
C LEU A 23 4.32 -37.58 18.08
N GLN A 24 3.06 -37.18 17.97
CA GLN A 24 1.98 -37.89 18.65
C GLN A 24 0.70 -37.86 17.80
N GLU A 25 0.42 -39.01 17.20
CA GLU A 25 -0.88 -39.37 16.64
C GLU A 25 -1.94 -39.39 17.74
N LYS A 26 -3.15 -38.90 17.45
CA LYS A 26 -4.41 -39.50 17.92
C LYS A 26 -5.65 -38.94 17.21
N GLN A 27 -6.12 -39.77 16.27
CA GLN A 27 -7.48 -40.30 16.11
C GLN A 27 -8.71 -39.37 16.19
N SER A 28 -9.49 -39.51 15.13
CA SER A 28 -10.88 -39.12 14.90
C SER A 28 -11.86 -39.68 15.93
N GLY A 29 -12.91 -38.90 16.21
CA GLY A 29 -14.05 -39.33 17.02
C GLY A 29 -15.29 -38.49 16.74
N ILE A 30 -16.13 -38.96 15.82
CA ILE A 30 -17.51 -38.50 15.62
C ILE A 30 -18.35 -38.96 16.82
N ARG A 31 -19.09 -38.07 17.50
CA ARG A 31 -20.25 -38.47 18.29
C ARG A 31 -21.36 -37.43 18.34
N LYS A 32 -22.57 -37.96 18.19
CA LYS A 32 -23.88 -37.34 18.00
C LYS A 32 -24.45 -36.62 19.22
N GLU A 33 -25.34 -35.69 18.89
CA GLU A 33 -26.44 -35.08 19.65
C GLU A 33 -26.97 -35.86 20.86
N SER A 34 -27.21 -35.11 21.95
CA SER A 34 -28.25 -35.40 22.94
C SER A 34 -28.87 -34.09 23.44
N THR A 35 -30.19 -33.98 23.27
CA THR A 35 -31.12 -32.94 23.71
C THR A 35 -31.40 -33.01 25.23
N VAL A 36 -31.60 -31.86 25.89
CA VAL A 36 -32.78 -31.37 26.68
C VAL A 36 -32.27 -30.65 27.97
N PRO A 37 -32.92 -29.65 28.64
CA PRO A 37 -34.16 -28.89 28.37
C PRO A 37 -34.02 -27.35 28.36
N GLU A 38 -35.09 -26.68 27.87
CA GLU A 38 -35.42 -25.27 28.08
C GLU A 38 -35.48 -24.88 29.57
N THR A 39 -34.87 -23.74 29.91
CA THR A 39 -35.17 -22.98 31.14
C THR A 39 -35.56 -21.55 30.77
N ALA A 40 -36.73 -21.14 31.28
CA ALA A 40 -37.40 -19.85 31.14
C ALA A 40 -36.50 -18.63 31.47
N PRO A 41 -36.85 -17.42 30.96
CA PRO A 41 -35.99 -16.25 31.08
C PRO A 41 -36.04 -15.70 32.52
N THR A 42 -34.90 -15.70 33.19
CA THR A 42 -34.73 -14.96 34.45
C THR A 42 -34.66 -13.44 34.19
N PRO A 43 -35.31 -12.62 35.04
CA PRO A 43 -35.43 -11.19 34.80
C PRO A 43 -34.07 -10.49 34.91
N ARG A 44 -33.76 -9.65 33.91
CA ARG A 44 -32.59 -8.76 33.91
C ARG A 44 -32.67 -7.81 35.10
N LYS A 45 -31.77 -8.00 36.07
CA LYS A 45 -31.52 -7.06 37.17
C LYS A 45 -30.82 -5.81 36.60
N SER A 46 -31.24 -4.67 37.11
CA SER A 46 -30.71 -3.33 36.87
C SER A 46 -29.19 -3.26 37.05
N TYR A 47 -28.49 -2.77 36.02
CA TYR A 47 -27.03 -2.64 36.00
C TYR A 47 -26.61 -1.38 36.78
N SER A 48 -25.76 -1.57 37.78
CA SER A 48 -25.04 -0.51 38.50
C SER A 48 -23.78 -0.12 37.72
N LEU A 49 -23.51 1.19 37.62
CA LEU A 49 -22.30 1.79 37.06
C LEU A 49 -21.04 1.25 37.76
N ARG A 50 -20.07 0.74 36.97
CA ARG A 50 -18.63 0.49 37.24
C ARG A 50 -18.11 -0.57 36.26
N LEU A 51 -17.99 -0.19 34.99
CA LEU A 51 -17.51 -1.08 33.92
C LEU A 51 -15.97 -1.10 33.80
N LEU A 52 -15.25 -0.12 34.38
CA LEU A 52 -13.83 0.12 34.05
C LEU A 52 -12.87 0.25 35.26
N SER A 53 -13.19 -0.27 36.45
CA SER A 53 -12.35 -0.03 37.64
C SER A 53 -11.25 -1.07 37.86
N CYS A 54 -9.98 -0.68 37.64
CA CYS A 54 -8.82 -1.20 38.37
C CYS A 54 -8.13 -0.03 39.10
N ARG A 55 -8.34 0.10 40.41
CA ARG A 55 -7.79 1.20 41.24
C ARG A 55 -6.37 0.85 41.72
N GLY A 56 -5.40 1.72 41.44
CA GLY A 56 -4.13 1.79 42.17
C GLY A 56 -4.11 3.05 43.03
N ASP A 57 -4.00 2.89 44.35
CA ASP A 57 -3.91 3.99 45.33
C ASP A 57 -2.54 4.66 45.26
N VAL A 58 -2.49 6.00 45.22
CA VAL A 58 -1.30 6.77 45.62
C VAL A 58 -1.69 7.86 46.62
N SER A 59 -0.97 7.84 47.72
CA SER A 59 -1.18 8.55 48.97
C SER A 59 -1.09 10.08 48.87
N ARG A 60 -1.97 10.72 49.64
CA ARG A 60 -1.92 12.09 50.16
C ARG A 60 -0.51 12.46 50.67
N ASN A 61 -0.07 13.69 50.40
CA ASN A 61 0.66 14.56 51.34
C ASN A 61 0.70 16.00 50.80
N VAL A 62 -0.02 16.92 51.45
CA VAL A 62 0.00 18.36 51.20
C VAL A 62 0.70 19.02 52.39
N THR A 63 1.77 19.78 52.13
CA THR A 63 2.39 20.70 53.11
C THR A 63 2.06 22.13 52.73
N ASN A 64 1.33 22.82 53.62
CA ASN A 64 1.02 24.25 53.53
C ASN A 64 2.20 25.12 54.00
N HIS A 65 2.42 26.26 53.35
CA HIS A 65 3.15 27.40 53.92
C HIS A 65 2.36 28.71 53.69
N PRO A 66 2.27 29.62 54.67
CA PRO A 66 1.50 30.84 54.57
C PRO A 66 2.36 31.99 54.01
N LYS A 67 1.77 32.87 53.18
CA LYS A 67 2.32 34.20 52.93
C LYS A 67 1.25 35.29 53.00
N VAL A 68 1.68 36.37 53.65
CA VAL A 68 0.93 37.53 54.10
C VAL A 68 0.57 38.47 52.95
N THR A 69 -0.55 39.15 53.17
CA THR A 69 -1.30 40.14 52.39
C THR A 69 -0.51 41.35 51.89
N LYS A 70 -0.83 41.80 50.66
CA LYS A 70 -0.81 43.22 50.28
C LYS A 70 -2.14 43.58 49.60
N ARG A 71 -2.86 44.54 50.19
CA ARG A 71 -4.09 45.15 49.67
C ARG A 71 -3.82 45.90 48.37
N GLY A 72 -4.63 45.63 47.36
CA GLY A 72 -4.90 46.52 46.24
C GLY A 72 -6.40 46.43 45.96
N ASN A 73 -7.12 47.55 46.07
CA ASN A 73 -8.56 47.61 45.83
C ASN A 73 -8.84 47.44 44.33
N VAL A 74 -9.49 46.34 43.93
CA VAL A 74 -10.08 46.15 42.60
C VAL A 74 -11.45 45.48 42.76
N SER A 75 -12.39 45.89 41.91
CA SER A 75 -13.81 45.53 41.81
C SER A 75 -14.29 44.22 42.47
N VAL A 76 -14.99 44.35 43.59
CA VAL A 76 -15.55 43.25 44.40
C VAL A 76 -16.67 42.47 43.67
N GLU A 77 -17.37 43.07 42.71
CA GLU A 77 -18.51 42.40 42.03
C GLU A 77 -18.09 41.38 40.95
N LYS A 78 -16.92 41.52 40.31
CA LYS A 78 -16.40 40.51 39.36
C LYS A 78 -15.66 39.36 40.04
N GLU A 79 -15.16 39.55 41.26
CA GLU A 79 -14.42 38.53 42.02
C GLU A 79 -15.34 37.57 42.78
N LEU A 80 -16.51 38.03 43.26
CA LEU A 80 -17.51 37.18 43.90
C LEU A 80 -18.17 36.19 42.92
N ASP A 81 -18.51 36.66 41.71
CA ASP A 81 -19.10 35.84 40.64
C ASP A 81 -18.13 34.73 40.17
N CYS A 82 -16.84 35.03 40.11
CA CYS A 82 -15.78 34.07 39.75
C CYS A 82 -15.54 32.99 40.85
N CYS A 83 -15.74 33.34 42.13
CA CYS A 83 -15.61 32.40 43.25
C CYS A 83 -16.80 31.41 43.33
N GLU A 84 -18.01 31.85 43.01
CA GLU A 84 -19.19 30.98 43.05
C GLU A 84 -19.19 29.96 41.90
N VAL A 85 -18.80 30.40 40.70
CA VAL A 85 -18.63 29.55 39.50
C VAL A 85 -17.51 28.51 39.66
N THR A 86 -16.45 28.82 40.41
CA THR A 86 -15.36 27.86 40.65
C THR A 86 -15.73 26.77 41.67
N VAL A 87 -16.54 27.10 42.68
CA VAL A 87 -17.05 26.13 43.66
C VAL A 87 -18.11 25.20 43.05
N SER A 88 -18.99 25.73 42.20
CA SER A 88 -19.98 24.90 41.47
C SER A 88 -19.29 23.92 40.52
N LEU A 89 -18.26 24.37 39.81
CA LEU A 89 -17.47 23.53 38.90
C LEU A 89 -16.71 22.41 39.63
N GLN A 90 -16.08 22.69 40.77
CA GLN A 90 -15.41 21.65 41.58
C GLN A 90 -16.41 20.60 42.08
N ARG A 91 -17.63 21.02 42.44
CA ARG A 91 -18.71 20.11 42.81
C ARG A 91 -19.13 19.24 41.62
N ALA A 92 -19.33 19.82 40.45
CA ALA A 92 -19.68 19.07 39.23
C ALA A 92 -18.62 18.03 38.86
N VAL A 93 -17.33 18.38 38.91
CA VAL A 93 -16.21 17.45 38.69
C VAL A 93 -16.23 16.30 39.70
N SER A 94 -16.50 16.59 40.97
CA SER A 94 -16.61 15.58 42.03
C SER A 94 -17.80 14.63 41.83
N ILE A 95 -18.94 15.17 41.38
CA ILE A 95 -20.15 14.38 41.06
C ILE A 95 -19.83 13.39 39.94
N ILE A 96 -19.26 13.84 38.82
CA ILE A 96 -18.89 12.95 37.71
C ILE A 96 -17.86 11.90 38.13
N SER A 97 -16.92 12.28 39.00
CA SER A 97 -15.85 11.37 39.45
C SER A 97 -16.32 10.27 40.42
N ASN A 98 -17.40 10.50 41.18
CA ASN A 98 -17.72 9.67 42.35
C ASN A 98 -19.19 9.28 42.49
N SER A 99 -20.12 9.89 41.76
CA SER A 99 -21.56 9.61 41.88
C SER A 99 -21.96 8.40 41.04
N ASP A 100 -22.73 7.49 41.65
CA ASP A 100 -23.34 6.36 40.95
C ASP A 100 -24.73 6.74 40.34
N SER A 101 -25.13 8.02 40.36
CA SER A 101 -26.41 8.49 39.81
C SER A 101 -26.24 9.10 38.43
N LEU A 102 -26.65 8.38 37.37
CA LEU A 102 -26.54 8.86 35.99
C LEU A 102 -27.12 10.27 35.82
N THR A 103 -28.35 10.52 36.29
CA THR A 103 -29.02 11.83 36.14
C THR A 103 -28.26 12.99 36.78
N GLN A 104 -27.55 12.76 37.89
CA GLN A 104 -26.73 13.79 38.53
C GLN A 104 -25.46 14.03 37.73
N CYS A 105 -24.86 12.97 37.18
CA CYS A 105 -23.70 13.07 36.32
C CYS A 105 -24.04 13.76 34.99
N GLU A 106 -25.19 13.47 34.38
CA GLU A 106 -25.68 14.12 33.15
C GLU A 106 -25.85 15.64 33.37
N TYR A 107 -26.46 16.04 34.47
CA TYR A 107 -26.61 17.44 34.83
C TYR A 107 -25.24 18.12 35.08
N ALA A 108 -24.35 17.46 35.82
CA ALA A 108 -23.00 17.95 36.07
C ALA A 108 -22.16 18.10 34.78
N VAL A 109 -22.34 17.21 33.80
CA VAL A 109 -21.68 17.30 32.48
C VAL A 109 -22.11 18.58 31.77
N HIS A 110 -23.40 18.91 31.83
CA HIS A 110 -23.91 20.13 31.20
C HIS A 110 -23.44 21.41 31.90
N GLU A 111 -23.36 21.41 33.24
CA GLU A 111 -22.78 22.51 34.02
C GLU A 111 -21.30 22.76 33.66
N ILE A 112 -20.51 21.69 33.47
CA ILE A 112 -19.11 21.83 33.06
C ILE A 112 -19.01 22.35 31.62
N ALA A 113 -19.82 21.83 30.70
CA ALA A 113 -19.80 22.27 29.30
C ALA A 113 -20.12 23.78 29.17
N THR A 114 -21.14 24.26 29.89
CA THR A 114 -21.49 25.69 29.91
C THR A 114 -20.37 26.54 30.52
N ALA A 115 -19.73 26.07 31.60
CA ALA A 115 -18.56 26.74 32.18
C ALA A 115 -17.37 26.79 31.20
N CYS A 116 -17.10 25.72 30.45
CA CYS A 116 -16.06 25.67 29.43
C CYS A 116 -16.29 26.70 28.31
N SER A 117 -17.53 26.90 27.88
CA SER A 117 -17.88 27.90 26.87
C SER A 117 -17.77 29.35 27.39
N ASN A 118 -18.13 29.60 28.65
CA ASN A 118 -18.21 30.96 29.21
C ASN A 118 -16.88 31.51 29.74
N LEU A 119 -15.99 30.65 30.27
CA LEU A 119 -14.78 31.08 30.97
C LEU A 119 -13.52 31.13 30.10
N GLY A 120 -13.61 30.83 28.81
CA GLY A 120 -12.49 30.94 27.86
C GLY A 120 -11.23 30.14 28.26
N GLY A 121 -11.38 29.15 29.14
CA GLY A 121 -10.30 28.29 29.56
C GLY A 121 -9.29 28.83 30.57
N GLY A 122 -9.75 29.46 31.64
CA GLY A 122 -8.90 29.79 32.79
C GLY A 122 -8.00 28.64 33.28
N PRO A 123 -6.81 28.94 33.83
CA PRO A 123 -5.76 27.95 34.15
C PRO A 123 -6.19 26.87 35.18
N ASN A 124 -7.13 27.20 36.07
CA ASN A 124 -7.61 26.28 37.11
C ASN A 124 -8.57 25.20 36.56
N LEU A 125 -9.36 25.53 35.53
CA LEU A 125 -10.30 24.61 34.87
C LEU A 125 -9.55 23.43 34.24
N GLY A 126 -8.41 23.69 33.60
CA GLY A 126 -7.57 22.64 33.01
C GLY A 126 -7.01 21.66 34.05
N THR A 127 -6.65 22.13 35.24
CA THR A 127 -6.06 21.29 36.29
C THR A 127 -7.08 20.36 36.93
N TRP A 128 -8.31 20.82 37.15
CA TRP A 128 -9.37 20.01 37.77
C TRP A 128 -9.93 18.94 36.83
N MET A 129 -10.07 19.25 35.54
CA MET A 129 -10.58 18.28 34.56
C MET A 129 -9.52 17.25 34.15
N SER A 130 -8.23 17.50 34.39
CA SER A 130 -7.14 16.54 34.09
C SER A 130 -7.05 15.37 35.07
N CYS A 131 -8.00 15.22 36.01
CA CYS A 131 -8.01 14.14 36.98
C CYS A 131 -8.46 12.81 36.33
N PRO A 132 -7.74 11.68 36.50
CA PRO A 132 -8.12 10.39 35.91
C PRO A 132 -9.52 9.90 36.31
N SER A 133 -9.93 10.11 37.55
CA SER A 133 -11.27 9.71 38.02
C SER A 133 -12.39 10.47 37.31
N PHE A 134 -12.15 11.74 36.98
CA PHE A 134 -13.10 12.56 36.25
C PHE A 134 -13.21 12.08 34.79
N ILE A 135 -12.07 11.82 34.14
CA ILE A 135 -12.04 11.32 32.75
C ILE A 135 -12.76 9.97 32.66
N GLN A 136 -12.52 9.07 33.61
CA GLN A 136 -13.23 7.79 33.67
C GLN A 136 -14.74 7.99 33.85
N GLY A 137 -15.16 8.81 34.82
CA GLY A 137 -16.57 9.12 35.04
C GLY A 137 -17.24 9.76 33.81
N LEU A 138 -16.53 10.63 33.10
CA LEU A 138 -17.00 11.25 31.87
C LEU A 138 -17.20 10.21 30.75
N LEU A 139 -16.26 9.27 30.58
CA LEU A 139 -16.38 8.17 29.62
C LEU A 139 -17.56 7.24 29.98
N GLU A 140 -17.77 6.96 31.26
CA GLU A 140 -18.90 6.13 31.73
C GLU A 140 -20.25 6.80 31.46
N VAL A 141 -20.38 8.11 31.69
CA VAL A 141 -21.58 8.89 31.31
C VAL A 141 -21.77 8.86 29.79
N THR A 142 -20.69 9.05 29.04
CA THR A 142 -20.72 9.02 27.57
C THR A 142 -21.12 7.64 27.03
N PHE A 143 -20.77 6.57 27.72
CA PHE A 143 -21.15 5.20 27.35
C PHE A 143 -22.58 4.83 27.73
N THR A 144 -23.15 5.46 28.76
CA THR A 144 -24.45 5.05 29.32
C THR A 144 -25.61 5.99 28.95
N SER A 145 -25.36 7.29 28.83
CA SER A 145 -26.39 8.27 28.52
C SER A 145 -26.99 8.04 27.12
N LYS A 146 -28.28 8.35 27.00
CA LYS A 146 -29.05 8.32 25.73
C LYS A 146 -29.50 9.72 25.29
N ASP A 147 -29.15 10.75 26.06
CA ASP A 147 -29.50 12.13 25.76
C ASP A 147 -28.42 12.73 24.84
N ASP A 148 -28.81 13.06 23.61
CA ASP A 148 -27.93 13.63 22.60
C ASP A 148 -27.25 14.94 23.07
N ALA A 149 -27.93 15.77 23.87
CA ALA A 149 -27.37 17.02 24.37
C ALA A 149 -26.28 16.78 25.44
N VAL A 150 -26.48 15.75 26.27
CA VAL A 150 -25.46 15.32 27.24
C VAL A 150 -24.26 14.71 26.52
N LEU A 151 -24.50 13.85 25.52
CA LEU A 151 -23.45 13.25 24.72
C LEU A 151 -22.64 14.31 23.96
N GLU A 152 -23.30 15.32 23.38
CA GLU A 152 -22.64 16.45 22.76
C GLU A 152 -21.73 17.19 23.75
N SER A 153 -22.26 17.51 24.93
CA SER A 153 -21.54 18.19 26.01
C SER A 153 -20.31 17.38 26.43
N ALA A 154 -20.45 16.07 26.59
CA ALA A 154 -19.35 15.18 26.94
C ALA A 154 -18.27 15.10 25.84
N ILE A 155 -18.66 15.02 24.57
CA ILE A 155 -17.74 15.04 23.42
C ILE A 155 -16.92 16.34 23.42
N LEU A 156 -17.58 17.49 23.61
CA LEU A 156 -16.91 18.78 23.65
C LEU A 156 -15.93 18.91 24.82
N ILE A 157 -16.31 18.43 26.02
CA ILE A 157 -15.40 18.39 27.18
C ILE A 157 -14.18 17.51 26.89
N MET A 158 -14.38 16.33 26.29
CA MET A 158 -13.27 15.45 25.89
C MET A 158 -12.35 16.11 24.85
N GLY A 159 -12.92 16.81 23.87
CA GLY A 159 -12.17 17.59 22.90
C GLY A 159 -11.29 18.65 23.57
N GLU A 160 -11.86 19.41 24.50
CA GLU A 160 -11.14 20.43 25.26
C GLU A 160 -10.03 19.84 26.12
N LEU A 161 -10.28 18.70 26.77
CA LEU A 161 -9.28 17.98 27.56
C LEU A 161 -8.05 17.58 26.75
N VAL A 162 -8.29 17.01 25.57
CA VAL A 162 -7.24 16.54 24.65
C VAL A 162 -6.44 17.70 24.08
N LEU A 163 -7.10 18.83 23.75
CA LEU A 163 -6.43 20.01 23.20
C LEU A 163 -5.49 20.68 24.20
N ARG A 164 -5.80 20.61 25.51
CA ARG A 164 -5.01 21.28 26.55
C ARG A 164 -3.74 20.54 26.94
N ASN A 165 -3.77 19.20 26.96
CA ASN A 165 -2.68 18.43 27.55
C ASN A 165 -2.57 17.03 26.92
N GLU A 166 -1.37 16.71 26.41
CA GLU A 166 -1.04 15.38 25.86
C GLU A 166 -1.20 14.26 26.90
N VAL A 167 -1.00 14.54 28.19
CA VAL A 167 -1.23 13.57 29.26
C VAL A 167 -2.71 13.18 29.34
N ASN A 168 -3.63 14.12 29.16
CA ASN A 168 -5.07 13.85 29.16
C ASN A 168 -5.46 12.95 27.99
N ARG A 169 -4.89 13.20 26.80
CA ARG A 169 -5.04 12.32 25.64
C ARG A 169 -4.68 10.87 25.98
N GLN A 170 -3.54 10.65 26.64
CA GLN A 170 -3.13 9.30 27.05
C GLN A 170 -4.03 8.69 28.12
N ILE A 171 -4.49 9.48 29.09
CA ILE A 171 -5.41 9.00 30.14
C ILE A 171 -6.73 8.55 29.50
N VAL A 172 -7.30 9.31 28.57
CA VAL A 172 -8.53 8.93 27.87
C VAL A 172 -8.32 7.62 27.10
N LEU A 173 -7.24 7.53 26.32
CA LEU A 173 -6.93 6.33 25.54
C LEU A 173 -6.64 5.09 26.40
N ASN A 174 -6.11 5.26 27.61
CA ASN A 174 -5.88 4.17 28.55
C ASN A 174 -7.16 3.75 29.29
N ALA A 175 -8.07 4.69 29.55
CA ALA A 175 -9.36 4.42 30.17
C ALA A 175 -10.32 3.70 29.21
N ASP A 176 -10.19 3.95 27.89
CA ASP A 176 -10.93 3.25 26.84
C ASP A 176 -9.97 2.58 25.82
N PRO A 177 -9.29 1.49 26.21
CA PRO A 177 -8.21 0.89 25.42
C PRO A 177 -8.66 0.29 24.08
N GLN A 178 -9.93 -0.10 23.97
CA GLN A 178 -10.54 -0.64 22.73
C GLN A 178 -11.48 0.35 22.05
N LEU A 179 -11.55 1.59 22.55
CA LEU A 179 -12.36 2.67 21.99
C LEU A 179 -13.86 2.31 21.90
N GLU A 180 -14.38 1.53 22.86
CA GLU A 180 -15.78 1.09 22.88
C GLU A 180 -16.75 2.27 23.01
N VAL A 181 -16.35 3.30 23.77
CA VAL A 181 -17.14 4.53 23.93
C VAL A 181 -17.25 5.25 22.59
N PHE A 182 -16.14 5.36 21.86
CA PHE A 182 -16.12 6.00 20.55
C PHE A 182 -16.82 5.18 19.48
N LEU A 183 -16.69 3.86 19.47
CA LEU A 183 -17.46 2.99 18.57
C LEU A 183 -18.96 3.18 18.77
N ARG A 184 -19.41 3.25 20.03
CA ARG A 184 -20.81 3.55 20.35
C ARG A 184 -21.23 4.91 19.82
N LEU A 185 -20.44 5.96 20.05
CA LEU A 185 -20.74 7.31 19.58
C LEU A 185 -20.81 7.38 18.05
N LEU A 186 -19.91 6.69 17.36
CA LEU A 186 -19.87 6.63 15.90
C LEU A 186 -21.01 5.77 15.31
N ALA A 187 -21.59 4.88 16.10
CA ALA A 187 -22.77 4.10 15.73
C ALA A 187 -24.11 4.83 15.95
N LEU A 188 -24.09 6.04 16.53
CA LEU A 188 -25.30 6.85 16.71
C LEU A 188 -25.81 7.40 15.36
N ARG A 189 -27.13 7.55 15.24
CA ARG A 189 -27.77 8.07 14.03
C ARG A 189 -27.62 9.58 13.83
N SER A 190 -27.25 10.31 14.88
CA SER A 190 -27.13 11.77 14.83
C SER A 190 -25.86 12.18 14.08
N ASN A 191 -26.01 12.69 12.85
CA ASN A 191 -24.90 13.11 12.01
C ASN A 191 -24.00 14.17 12.71
N GLY A 192 -24.62 15.09 13.45
CA GLY A 192 -23.88 16.13 14.19
C GLY A 192 -22.99 15.55 15.29
N LEU A 193 -23.50 14.59 16.08
CA LEU A 193 -22.72 13.91 17.11
C LEU A 193 -21.63 13.04 16.50
N PHE A 194 -21.97 12.32 15.42
CA PHE A 194 -21.05 11.46 14.68
C PHE A 194 -19.81 12.24 14.19
N LEU A 195 -20.00 13.39 13.55
CA LEU A 195 -18.89 14.20 13.05
C LEU A 195 -18.07 14.87 14.17
N LYS A 196 -18.71 15.31 15.27
CA LYS A 196 -18.01 15.84 16.45
C LYS A 196 -17.18 14.78 17.16
N ALA A 197 -17.75 13.59 17.37
CA ALA A 197 -17.04 12.45 17.95
C ALA A 197 -15.84 12.05 17.08
N THR A 198 -16.02 12.01 15.76
CA THR A 198 -14.94 11.77 14.78
C THR A 198 -13.81 12.79 14.93
N ALA A 199 -14.15 14.08 15.03
CA ALA A 199 -13.17 15.15 15.20
C ALA A 199 -12.37 14.99 16.50
N VAL A 200 -13.03 14.73 17.62
CA VAL A 200 -12.37 14.51 18.92
C VAL A 200 -11.49 13.26 18.88
N LEU A 201 -11.97 12.17 18.30
CA LEU A 201 -11.18 10.95 18.15
C LEU A 201 -9.93 11.18 17.27
N TYR A 202 -10.04 12.01 16.23
CA TYR A 202 -8.89 12.38 15.41
C TYR A 202 -7.84 13.19 16.18
N LEU A 203 -8.26 14.09 17.08
CA LEU A 203 -7.34 14.79 17.97
C LEU A 203 -6.62 13.81 18.91
N MET A 204 -7.32 12.76 19.34
CA MET A 204 -6.73 11.69 20.12
C MET A 204 -5.80 10.77 19.32
N LYS A 205 -5.78 10.78 17.98
CA LYS A 205 -4.88 9.96 17.15
C LYS A 205 -4.68 8.53 17.70
N PRO A 206 -5.75 7.72 17.81
CA PRO A 206 -5.64 6.35 18.27
C PRO A 206 -4.72 5.54 17.36
N ARG A 207 -3.99 4.59 17.94
CA ARG A 207 -3.15 3.66 17.18
C ARG A 207 -3.96 2.43 16.76
N ALA A 208 -3.52 1.76 15.69
CA ALA A 208 -4.13 0.53 15.20
C ALA A 208 -4.44 -0.51 16.29
N LYS A 209 -3.54 -0.71 17.26
CA LYS A 209 -3.73 -1.64 18.40
C LYS A 209 -5.00 -1.38 19.23
N GLN A 210 -5.56 -0.18 19.17
CA GLN A 210 -6.78 0.22 19.86
C GLN A 210 -8.03 0.05 18.99
N MET A 211 -7.86 -0.17 17.68
CA MET A 211 -8.93 -0.26 16.68
C MET A 211 -9.17 -1.71 16.26
N LEU A 212 -9.37 -2.61 17.23
CA LEU A 212 -9.44 -4.06 16.96
C LEU A 212 -10.78 -4.54 16.40
N SER A 213 -11.88 -3.84 16.70
CA SER A 213 -13.22 -4.22 16.23
C SER A 213 -13.33 -4.23 14.70
N MET A 214 -14.10 -5.17 14.16
CA MET A 214 -14.44 -5.25 12.73
C MET A 214 -15.36 -4.10 12.28
N ASP A 215 -16.00 -3.40 13.21
CA ASP A 215 -16.93 -2.30 12.94
C ASP A 215 -16.21 -1.03 12.48
N TRP A 216 -14.90 -0.92 12.71
CA TRP A 216 -14.13 0.26 12.33
C TRP A 216 -14.14 0.53 10.83
N MET A 217 -14.01 -0.49 9.99
CA MET A 217 -13.94 -0.28 8.55
C MET A 217 -15.25 0.32 7.97
N PRO A 218 -16.45 -0.23 8.22
CA PRO A 218 -17.71 0.41 7.83
C PRO A 218 -17.87 1.84 8.33
N LEU A 219 -17.53 2.09 9.61
CA LEU A 219 -17.66 3.43 10.20
C LEU A 219 -16.71 4.43 9.53
N VAL A 220 -15.47 4.04 9.27
CA VAL A 220 -14.46 4.92 8.65
C VAL A 220 -14.80 5.22 7.19
N LEU A 221 -15.36 4.25 6.44
CA LEU A 221 -15.87 4.50 5.10
C LEU A 221 -17.06 5.47 5.11
N HIS A 222 -17.95 5.36 6.11
CA HIS A 222 -19.03 6.33 6.28
C HIS A 222 -18.52 7.73 6.63
N ILE A 223 -17.48 7.85 7.46
CA ILE A 223 -16.80 9.14 7.70
C ILE A 223 -16.22 9.69 6.38
N LEU A 224 -15.61 8.84 5.57
CA LEU A 224 -15.05 9.25 4.28
C LEU A 224 -16.13 9.74 3.31
N GLU A 225 -17.33 9.19 3.36
CA GLU A 225 -18.48 9.59 2.54
C GLU A 225 -19.05 10.95 2.98
N CYS A 226 -19.32 11.14 4.29
CA CYS A 226 -20.06 12.31 4.78
C CYS A 226 -19.18 13.39 5.45
N GLY A 227 -17.87 13.17 5.60
CA GLY A 227 -16.98 13.99 6.43
C GLY A 227 -16.46 15.31 5.84
N ASP A 228 -17.09 15.84 4.78
CA ASP A 228 -16.67 17.10 4.15
C ASP A 228 -17.01 18.34 5.00
N GLU A 229 -17.98 18.22 5.90
CA GLU A 229 -18.38 19.31 6.79
C GLU A 229 -17.31 19.62 7.84
N VAL A 230 -16.91 20.89 7.93
CA VAL A 230 -15.98 21.35 8.97
C VAL A 230 -16.68 21.39 10.32
N GLN A 231 -16.10 20.71 11.30
CA GLN A 231 -16.58 20.70 12.67
C GLN A 231 -15.78 21.65 13.54
N LEU A 232 -16.44 22.30 14.49
CA LEU A 232 -15.78 23.11 15.50
C LEU A 232 -15.74 22.33 16.81
N VAL A 233 -14.54 21.99 17.26
CA VAL A 233 -14.32 21.45 18.61
C VAL A 233 -13.66 22.58 19.40
N SER A 234 -14.43 23.20 20.29
CA SER A 234 -14.07 24.44 20.98
C SER A 234 -13.75 25.58 20.00
N SER A 235 -12.48 25.97 19.87
CA SER A 235 -12.01 27.00 18.93
C SER A 235 -11.29 26.43 17.70
N LEU A 236 -11.10 25.10 17.65
CA LEU A 236 -10.33 24.44 16.58
C LEU A 236 -11.25 23.92 15.48
N LYS A 237 -10.92 24.27 14.23
CA LYS A 237 -11.54 23.68 13.04
C LYS A 237 -10.99 22.28 12.80
N CYS A 238 -11.87 21.31 12.82
CA CYS A 238 -11.57 19.91 12.55
C CYS A 238 -12.23 19.49 11.23
N TYR A 239 -11.53 18.66 10.48
CA TYR A 239 -11.99 18.14 9.19
C TYR A 239 -12.17 16.63 9.33
N PRO A 240 -13.40 16.14 9.59
CA PRO A 240 -13.67 14.71 9.79
C PRO A 240 -13.15 13.84 8.63
N LYS A 241 -13.15 14.32 7.39
CA LYS A 241 -12.51 13.64 6.25
C LYS A 241 -11.02 13.31 6.50
N MET A 242 -10.27 14.21 7.12
CA MET A 242 -8.86 13.94 7.46
C MET A 242 -8.73 12.87 8.54
N ALA A 243 -9.73 12.73 9.41
CA ALA A 243 -9.82 11.63 10.36
C ALA A 243 -10.00 10.29 9.63
N ALA A 244 -10.91 10.22 8.65
CA ALA A 244 -11.09 9.01 7.85
C ALA A 244 -9.78 8.55 7.20
N PHE A 245 -9.04 9.45 6.56
CA PHE A 245 -7.74 9.10 5.98
C PHE A 245 -6.74 8.60 7.01
N TYR A 246 -6.69 9.21 8.19
CA TYR A 246 -5.82 8.76 9.28
C TYR A 246 -6.23 7.37 9.80
N PHE A 247 -7.52 7.13 9.99
CA PHE A 247 -8.04 5.85 10.47
C PHE A 247 -7.83 4.74 9.43
N LEU A 248 -8.06 5.01 8.15
CA LEU A 248 -7.74 4.06 7.07
C LEU A 248 -6.25 3.72 7.05
N ASP A 249 -5.37 4.73 7.20
CA ASP A 249 -3.92 4.49 7.31
C ASP A 249 -3.58 3.58 8.49
N GLN A 250 -4.17 3.81 9.67
CA GLN A 250 -3.99 2.93 10.83
C GLN A 250 -4.50 1.51 10.58
N LEU A 251 -5.67 1.36 9.96
CA LEU A 251 -6.28 0.05 9.71
C LEU A 251 -5.53 -0.75 8.64
N LEU A 252 -4.96 -0.09 7.63
CA LEU A 252 -4.30 -0.75 6.50
C LEU A 252 -2.79 -0.93 6.68
N THR A 253 -2.16 -0.23 7.62
CA THR A 253 -0.69 -0.29 7.79
C THR A 253 -0.23 -0.49 9.23
N GLY A 254 -1.10 -0.32 10.22
CA GLY A 254 -0.71 -0.30 11.63
C GLY A 254 -0.74 -1.64 12.36
N PHE A 255 -1.24 -2.72 11.71
CA PHE A 255 -1.20 -4.09 12.24
C PHE A 255 -0.08 -4.93 11.61
N ASP A 256 -0.07 -6.22 11.91
CA ASP A 256 0.69 -7.21 11.14
C ASP A 256 0.17 -7.36 9.70
N ILE A 257 0.99 -8.00 8.86
CA ILE A 257 0.72 -8.12 7.42
C ILE A 257 -0.62 -8.80 7.14
N ASP A 258 -0.95 -9.87 7.86
CA ASP A 258 -2.17 -10.65 7.63
C ASP A 258 -3.42 -9.84 7.98
N ARG A 259 -3.41 -9.16 9.13
CA ARG A 259 -4.53 -8.30 9.55
C ARG A 259 -4.71 -7.09 8.64
N ASN A 260 -3.62 -6.45 8.20
CA ASN A 260 -3.68 -5.34 7.25
C ASN A 260 -4.30 -5.77 5.91
N VAL A 261 -3.93 -6.94 5.40
CA VAL A 261 -4.51 -7.53 4.18
C VAL A 261 -6.00 -7.83 4.36
N GLU A 262 -6.40 -8.38 5.50
CA GLU A 262 -7.82 -8.64 5.77
C GLU A 262 -8.64 -7.34 5.85
N ASN A 263 -8.12 -6.31 6.50
CA ASN A 263 -8.77 -4.99 6.54
C ASN A 263 -8.89 -4.38 5.14
N ALA A 264 -7.86 -4.48 4.30
CA ALA A 264 -7.93 -4.02 2.91
C ALA A 264 -8.98 -4.79 2.09
N LYS A 265 -9.08 -6.11 2.26
CA LYS A 265 -10.14 -6.91 1.62
C LYS A 265 -11.53 -6.52 2.09
N GLN A 266 -11.71 -6.25 3.39
CA GLN A 266 -12.96 -5.74 3.93
C GLN A 266 -13.30 -4.37 3.32
N MET A 267 -12.33 -3.47 3.18
CA MET A 267 -12.50 -2.18 2.52
C MET A 267 -13.02 -2.33 1.09
N ILE A 268 -12.44 -3.26 0.32
CA ILE A 268 -12.88 -3.57 -1.05
C ILE A 268 -14.33 -4.09 -1.04
N ALA A 269 -14.64 -5.07 -0.19
CA ALA A 269 -15.97 -5.69 -0.11
C ALA A 269 -17.08 -4.69 0.28
N LEU A 270 -16.74 -3.63 1.00
CA LEU A 270 -17.67 -2.57 1.44
C LEU A 270 -17.80 -1.41 0.43
N GLY A 271 -17.24 -1.53 -0.78
CA GLY A 271 -17.31 -0.48 -1.80
C GLY A 271 -16.33 0.68 -1.57
N GLY A 272 -15.30 0.50 -0.75
CA GLY A 272 -14.32 1.54 -0.44
C GLY A 272 -13.54 2.02 -1.67
N LEU A 273 -13.43 1.22 -2.73
CA LEU A 273 -12.79 1.62 -3.99
C LEU A 273 -13.54 2.79 -4.66
N ASP A 274 -14.86 2.74 -4.74
CA ASP A 274 -15.67 3.79 -5.37
C ASP A 274 -15.58 5.11 -4.60
N LEU A 275 -15.60 5.03 -3.27
CA LEU A 275 -15.38 6.18 -2.41
C LEU A 275 -13.99 6.80 -2.63
N LEU A 276 -12.93 5.98 -2.71
CA LEU A 276 -11.59 6.51 -2.99
C LEU A 276 -11.46 7.08 -4.41
N MET A 277 -12.08 6.47 -5.41
CA MET A 277 -12.07 6.98 -6.79
C MET A 277 -12.79 8.33 -6.90
N SER A 278 -13.99 8.46 -6.32
CA SER A 278 -14.71 9.74 -6.28
C SER A 278 -13.92 10.82 -5.54
N ARG A 279 -13.24 10.47 -4.44
CA ARG A 279 -12.38 11.41 -3.69
C ARG A 279 -11.13 11.83 -4.49
N LEU A 280 -10.54 10.92 -5.26
CA LEU A 280 -9.42 11.22 -6.14
C LEU A 280 -9.78 12.26 -7.22
N GLU A 281 -11.03 12.27 -7.68
CA GLU A 281 -11.50 13.21 -8.72
C GLU A 281 -11.66 14.65 -8.21
N VAL A 282 -12.06 14.83 -6.95
CA VAL A 282 -12.37 16.15 -6.37
C VAL A 282 -11.25 16.66 -5.47
N GLY A 283 -10.41 15.76 -4.95
CA GLY A 283 -9.37 16.06 -3.97
C GLY A 283 -8.21 16.90 -4.51
N ASP A 284 -7.53 17.60 -3.59
CA ASP A 284 -6.28 18.27 -3.89
C ASP A 284 -5.11 17.27 -4.06
N ALA A 285 -3.92 17.73 -4.47
CA ALA A 285 -2.78 16.86 -4.67
C ALA A 285 -2.37 16.04 -3.43
N ARG A 286 -2.67 16.51 -2.22
CA ARG A 286 -2.36 15.80 -0.97
C ARG A 286 -3.38 14.69 -0.72
N GLU A 287 -4.67 15.00 -0.83
CA GLU A 287 -5.76 14.03 -0.69
C GLU A 287 -5.68 12.94 -1.76
N SER A 288 -5.45 13.34 -3.00
CA SER A 288 -5.28 12.42 -4.13
C SER A 288 -4.10 11.46 -3.92
N ARG A 289 -2.98 11.95 -3.36
CA ARG A 289 -1.85 11.08 -2.97
C ARG A 289 -2.25 10.05 -1.91
N ILE A 290 -3.05 10.43 -0.91
CA ILE A 290 -3.52 9.50 0.12
C ILE A 290 -4.45 8.48 -0.51
N CYS A 291 -5.42 8.91 -1.33
CA CYS A 291 -6.34 8.01 -2.04
C CYS A 291 -5.57 6.99 -2.89
N ILE A 292 -4.57 7.43 -3.65
CA ILE A 292 -3.71 6.53 -4.45
C ILE A 292 -2.97 5.52 -3.56
N SER A 293 -2.46 5.94 -2.40
CA SER A 293 -1.78 5.03 -1.46
C SER A 293 -2.73 3.95 -0.93
N LEU A 294 -3.97 4.33 -0.60
CA LEU A 294 -5.00 3.40 -0.12
C LEU A 294 -5.47 2.45 -1.22
N LEU A 295 -5.67 2.95 -2.45
CA LEU A 295 -5.98 2.13 -3.62
C LEU A 295 -4.85 1.13 -3.92
N THR A 296 -3.59 1.57 -3.81
CA THR A 296 -2.42 0.69 -3.98
C THR A 296 -2.39 -0.41 -2.92
N SER A 297 -2.73 -0.08 -1.66
CA SER A 297 -2.82 -1.05 -0.57
C SER A 297 -3.92 -2.10 -0.83
N CYS A 298 -5.06 -1.67 -1.38
CA CYS A 298 -6.13 -2.57 -1.81
C CYS A 298 -5.66 -3.53 -2.92
N VAL A 299 -4.97 -3.01 -3.94
CA VAL A 299 -4.41 -3.82 -5.04
C VAL A 299 -3.38 -4.83 -4.54
N GLN A 300 -2.58 -4.48 -3.54
CA GLN A 300 -1.61 -5.40 -2.93
C GLN A 300 -2.29 -6.51 -2.12
N ALA A 301 -3.41 -6.21 -1.46
CA ALA A 301 -4.16 -7.17 -0.65
C ALA A 301 -5.04 -8.10 -1.50
N ASP A 302 -5.64 -7.58 -2.57
CA ASP A 302 -6.40 -8.35 -3.55
C ASP A 302 -6.14 -7.83 -4.97
N GLY A 303 -5.22 -8.50 -5.66
CA GLY A 303 -4.82 -8.11 -6.99
C GLY A 303 -5.92 -8.19 -8.06
N SER A 304 -7.03 -8.88 -7.78
CA SER A 304 -8.15 -9.01 -8.71
C SER A 304 -8.89 -7.67 -8.91
N CYS A 305 -8.76 -6.72 -7.97
CA CYS A 305 -9.41 -5.41 -8.07
C CYS A 305 -8.78 -4.50 -9.15
N ARG A 306 -7.60 -4.83 -9.70
CA ARG A 306 -6.97 -4.04 -10.78
C ARG A 306 -7.87 -3.85 -11.97
N PHE A 307 -8.59 -4.90 -12.38
CA PHE A 307 -9.51 -4.83 -13.51
C PHE A 307 -10.62 -3.81 -13.25
N TYR A 308 -11.26 -3.89 -12.08
CA TYR A 308 -12.28 -2.93 -11.66
C TYR A 308 -11.76 -1.50 -11.66
N LEU A 309 -10.58 -1.27 -11.07
CA LEU A 309 -9.96 0.05 -11.06
C LEU A 309 -9.59 0.53 -12.46
N SER A 310 -9.05 -0.33 -13.32
CA SER A 310 -8.69 0.05 -14.69
C SER A 310 -9.90 0.49 -15.52
N ASP A 311 -11.07 -0.12 -15.29
CA ASP A 311 -12.32 0.18 -16.00
C ASP A 311 -12.99 1.46 -15.46
N HIS A 312 -13.11 1.59 -14.14
CA HIS A 312 -13.94 2.64 -13.52
C HIS A 312 -13.19 3.91 -13.10
N LEU A 313 -11.87 3.85 -12.89
CA LEU A 313 -11.09 5.00 -12.45
C LEU A 313 -10.93 6.00 -13.60
N LYS A 314 -11.26 7.28 -13.37
CA LYS A 314 -10.96 8.35 -14.34
C LYS A 314 -9.45 8.57 -14.45
N LYS A 315 -8.96 8.66 -15.68
CA LYS A 315 -7.52 8.69 -15.96
C LYS A 315 -6.96 10.12 -15.84
N GLU A 316 -7.81 11.12 -16.06
CA GLU A 316 -7.46 12.54 -16.06
C GLU A 316 -6.84 13.02 -14.74
N PRO A 317 -7.39 12.70 -13.55
CA PRO A 317 -6.77 13.11 -12.28
C PRO A 317 -5.36 12.54 -12.09
N LEU A 318 -5.11 11.31 -12.56
CA LEU A 318 -3.76 10.70 -12.47
C LEU A 318 -2.75 11.44 -13.35
N VAL A 319 -3.14 11.79 -14.57
CA VAL A 319 -2.29 12.54 -15.50
C VAL A 319 -2.02 13.96 -14.97
N GLN A 320 -3.01 14.63 -14.39
CA GLN A 320 -2.85 15.96 -13.79
C GLN A 320 -1.84 15.98 -12.63
N LEU A 321 -1.78 14.91 -11.82
CA LEU A 321 -0.81 14.80 -10.73
C LEU A 321 0.65 14.71 -11.21
N LEU A 322 0.90 14.27 -12.45
CA LEU A 322 2.24 14.25 -13.04
C LEU A 322 2.74 15.66 -13.42
N VAL A 323 1.82 16.59 -13.72
CA VAL A 323 2.16 17.98 -14.06
C VAL A 323 2.51 18.80 -12.82
N GLY A 324 1.95 18.44 -11.66
CA GLY A 324 2.12 19.19 -10.42
C GLY A 324 3.54 19.13 -9.84
N ASN A 325 3.93 20.18 -9.12
CA ASN A 325 5.24 20.27 -8.43
C ASN A 325 5.36 19.32 -7.21
N GLN A 326 4.36 18.49 -6.94
CA GLN A 326 4.29 17.61 -5.77
C GLN A 326 4.93 16.25 -6.07
N LYS A 327 6.28 16.18 -6.02
CA LYS A 327 7.07 14.98 -6.36
C LYS A 327 6.53 13.66 -5.77
N LYS A 328 6.03 13.68 -4.53
CA LYS A 328 5.47 12.49 -3.86
C LYS A 328 4.12 12.06 -4.45
N ALA A 329 3.27 13.01 -4.87
CA ALA A 329 1.99 12.72 -5.48
C ALA A 329 2.17 12.21 -6.91
N SER A 330 3.06 12.84 -7.68
CA SER A 330 3.40 12.41 -9.04
C SER A 330 4.00 11.00 -9.06
N ALA A 331 4.89 10.69 -8.10
CA ALA A 331 5.43 9.34 -7.90
C ALA A 331 4.34 8.30 -7.62
N ALA A 332 3.39 8.64 -6.75
CA ALA A 332 2.28 7.77 -6.39
C ALA A 332 1.37 7.51 -7.60
N ALA A 333 1.04 8.57 -8.36
CA ALA A 333 0.25 8.47 -9.58
C ALA A 333 0.93 7.56 -10.62
N LEU A 334 2.23 7.75 -10.88
CA LEU A 334 2.98 6.89 -11.82
C LEU A 334 2.98 5.43 -11.36
N ASN A 335 3.18 5.17 -10.07
CA ASN A 335 3.17 3.83 -9.53
C ASN A 335 1.82 3.14 -9.68
N LEU A 336 0.72 3.84 -9.40
CA LEU A 336 -0.63 3.31 -9.59
C LEU A 336 -0.93 3.09 -11.08
N MET A 337 -0.60 4.04 -11.95
CA MET A 337 -0.78 3.86 -13.40
C MET A 337 -0.03 2.64 -13.91
N SER A 338 1.23 2.47 -13.50
CA SER A 338 2.04 1.29 -13.86
C SER A 338 1.40 0.01 -13.33
N GLU A 339 0.87 0.04 -12.11
CA GLU A 339 0.18 -1.10 -11.49
C GLU A 339 -1.11 -1.49 -12.23
N LEU A 340 -1.86 -0.50 -12.71
CA LEU A 340 -3.09 -0.74 -13.48
C LEU A 340 -2.82 -1.27 -14.89
N THR A 341 -1.58 -1.24 -15.39
CA THR A 341 -1.21 -1.94 -16.63
C THR A 341 -0.99 -3.45 -16.44
N CYS A 342 -0.84 -3.92 -15.19
CA CYS A 342 -0.59 -5.32 -14.83
C CYS A 342 -1.86 -6.19 -14.90
N LEU A 343 -2.57 -6.16 -16.03
CA LEU A 343 -3.79 -6.93 -16.27
C LEU A 343 -3.47 -8.27 -16.94
N ASN A 344 -4.28 -9.28 -16.66
CA ASN A 344 -4.09 -10.63 -17.21
C ASN A 344 -4.39 -10.73 -18.72
N ARG A 345 -5.13 -9.77 -19.27
CA ARG A 345 -5.40 -9.65 -20.71
C ARG A 345 -4.70 -8.42 -21.26
N THR A 346 -3.83 -8.64 -22.23
CA THR A 346 -3.18 -7.59 -23.01
C THR A 346 -4.20 -6.73 -23.76
N SER A 347 -5.31 -7.30 -24.23
CA SER A 347 -6.41 -6.52 -24.82
C SER A 347 -6.93 -5.42 -23.87
N GLN A 348 -7.14 -5.76 -22.58
CA GLN A 348 -7.55 -4.81 -21.55
C GLN A 348 -6.46 -3.80 -21.22
N THR A 349 -5.19 -4.23 -21.14
CA THR A 349 -4.06 -3.30 -20.99
C THR A 349 -4.01 -2.28 -22.13
N VAL A 350 -4.24 -2.72 -23.37
CA VAL A 350 -4.26 -1.84 -24.54
C VAL A 350 -5.44 -0.86 -24.49
N GLU A 351 -6.61 -1.28 -24.04
CA GLU A 351 -7.78 -0.42 -23.83
C GLU A 351 -7.49 0.65 -22.77
N PHE A 352 -6.98 0.26 -21.60
CA PHE A 352 -6.55 1.19 -20.56
C PHE A 352 -5.53 2.21 -21.08
N LEU A 353 -4.52 1.77 -21.83
CA LEU A 353 -3.51 2.67 -22.41
C LEU A 353 -4.12 3.62 -23.46
N LYS A 354 -5.10 3.17 -24.25
CA LYS A 354 -5.82 4.03 -25.21
C LYS A 354 -6.59 5.12 -24.47
N GLU A 355 -7.36 4.75 -23.44
CA GLU A 355 -8.07 5.70 -22.60
C GLU A 355 -7.13 6.67 -21.90
N LEU A 356 -6.01 6.18 -21.37
CA LEU A 356 -4.98 7.03 -20.75
C LEU A 356 -4.36 8.01 -21.76
N LYS A 357 -4.20 7.60 -23.02
CA LYS A 357 -3.68 8.45 -24.11
C LYS A 357 -4.68 9.50 -24.58
N SER A 358 -5.97 9.16 -24.61
CA SER A 358 -7.07 10.05 -25.03
C SER A 358 -7.72 10.82 -23.89
N GLY A 359 -7.38 10.49 -22.64
CA GLY A 359 -8.03 11.00 -21.43
C GLY A 359 -7.66 12.45 -21.16
N GLY A 360 -8.66 13.32 -21.14
CA GLY A 360 -8.53 14.72 -20.74
C GLY A 360 -8.03 15.67 -21.83
N CYS A 361 -7.72 16.89 -21.40
CA CYS A 361 -7.27 17.98 -22.29
C CYS A 361 -5.77 17.95 -22.60
N LEU A 362 -4.99 17.17 -21.85
CA LEU A 362 -3.54 17.13 -21.95
C LEU A 362 -3.09 15.93 -22.78
N ASN A 363 -2.05 16.12 -23.59
CA ASN A 363 -1.38 14.99 -24.23
C ASN A 363 -0.56 14.23 -23.17
N THR A 364 -1.05 13.08 -22.73
CA THR A 364 -0.42 12.26 -21.69
C THR A 364 1.03 11.87 -22.01
N MET A 365 1.37 11.65 -23.29
CA MET A 365 2.75 11.35 -23.68
C MET A 365 3.67 12.56 -23.45
N GLN A 366 3.20 13.77 -23.76
CA GLN A 366 3.96 15.00 -23.48
C GLN A 366 4.10 15.24 -21.98
N VAL A 367 3.05 14.99 -21.20
CA VAL A 367 3.10 15.10 -19.73
C VAL A 367 4.13 14.11 -19.16
N LEU A 368 4.12 12.86 -19.60
CA LEU A 368 5.09 11.85 -19.16
C LEU A 368 6.53 12.20 -19.59
N LEU A 369 6.73 12.77 -20.78
CA LEU A 369 8.05 13.22 -21.22
C LEU A 369 8.58 14.34 -20.31
N VAL A 370 7.77 15.36 -20.03
CA VAL A 370 8.16 16.45 -19.13
C VAL A 370 8.43 15.93 -17.72
N TYR A 371 7.58 15.01 -17.24
CA TYR A 371 7.79 14.36 -15.95
C TYR A 371 9.11 13.57 -15.92
N LEU A 372 9.39 12.77 -16.95
CA LEU A 372 10.62 11.97 -17.07
C LEU A 372 11.86 12.85 -16.96
N GLN A 373 11.86 14.02 -17.61
CA GLN A 373 12.96 14.99 -17.58
C GLN A 373 13.18 15.64 -16.20
N GLN A 374 12.16 15.67 -15.34
CA GLN A 374 12.20 16.33 -14.02
C GLN A 374 12.26 15.36 -12.85
N ALA A 375 11.91 14.10 -13.07
CA ALA A 375 11.79 13.08 -12.04
C ALA A 375 13.17 12.65 -11.50
N PRO A 376 13.24 12.21 -10.23
CA PRO A 376 14.43 11.55 -9.70
C PRO A 376 14.75 10.23 -10.47
N PRO A 377 16.02 9.81 -10.54
CA PRO A 377 16.45 8.62 -11.30
C PRO A 377 15.68 7.34 -10.98
N VAL A 378 15.25 7.15 -9.72
CA VAL A 378 14.46 5.99 -9.29
C VAL A 378 13.13 5.86 -10.05
N GLN A 379 12.55 6.96 -10.54
CA GLN A 379 11.27 6.95 -11.26
C GLN A 379 11.42 6.86 -12.78
N HIS A 380 12.63 7.05 -13.31
CA HIS A 380 12.89 7.04 -14.74
C HIS A 380 12.46 5.72 -15.41
N PRO A 381 12.77 4.52 -14.86
CA PRO A 381 12.41 3.27 -15.52
C PRO A 381 10.91 3.13 -15.80
N LEU A 382 10.08 3.44 -14.80
CA LEU A 382 8.62 3.32 -14.95
C LEU A 382 8.03 4.40 -15.85
N ALA A 383 8.50 5.65 -15.72
CA ALA A 383 8.03 6.75 -16.56
C ALA A 383 8.35 6.49 -18.03
N ALA A 384 9.56 6.02 -18.30
CA ALA A 384 10.01 5.68 -19.64
C ALA A 384 9.23 4.49 -20.22
N VAL A 385 8.98 3.43 -19.45
CA VAL A 385 8.17 2.30 -19.91
C VAL A 385 6.72 2.70 -20.19
N MET A 386 6.10 3.51 -19.31
CA MET A 386 4.75 4.02 -19.56
C MET A 386 4.69 4.87 -20.84
N LEU A 387 5.69 5.75 -21.05
CA LEU A 387 5.79 6.57 -22.27
C LEU A 387 5.95 5.69 -23.53
N LEU A 388 6.82 4.68 -23.47
CA LEU A 388 7.05 3.75 -24.58
C LEU A 388 5.78 2.94 -24.90
N GLN A 389 5.06 2.45 -23.88
CA GLN A 389 3.82 1.70 -24.07
C GLN A 389 2.72 2.55 -24.73
N LEU A 390 2.61 3.83 -24.39
CA LEU A 390 1.66 4.76 -25.04
C LEU A 390 2.05 5.11 -26.49
N ASP A 391 3.36 5.24 -26.76
CA ASP A 391 3.86 5.46 -28.12
C ASP A 391 3.56 4.25 -29.03
N LEU A 392 3.76 3.03 -28.51
CA LEU A 392 3.53 1.77 -29.22
C LEU A 392 2.06 1.49 -29.60
N LEU A 393 1.11 2.31 -29.12
CA LEU A 393 -0.26 2.31 -29.65
C LEU A 393 -0.35 2.88 -31.08
N GLY A 394 0.65 3.66 -31.50
CA GLY A 394 0.79 4.20 -32.85
C GLY A 394 1.60 3.28 -33.79
N ASP A 395 2.09 3.85 -34.88
CA ASP A 395 2.92 3.13 -35.85
C ASP A 395 4.39 3.03 -35.37
N PRO A 396 4.93 1.82 -35.10
CA PRO A 396 6.31 1.63 -34.67
C PRO A 396 7.35 1.91 -35.78
N LEU A 397 6.94 2.03 -37.04
CA LEU A 397 7.86 2.30 -38.15
C LEU A 397 8.18 3.79 -38.31
N GLN A 398 7.27 4.67 -37.90
CA GLN A 398 7.44 6.12 -37.97
C GLN A 398 8.35 6.62 -36.85
N TYR A 399 9.06 7.72 -37.11
CA TYR A 399 9.88 8.37 -36.09
C TYR A 399 9.00 8.98 -34.98
N SER A 400 9.43 8.84 -33.73
CA SER A 400 8.76 9.42 -32.57
C SER A 400 9.79 9.88 -31.53
N VAL A 401 9.77 11.16 -31.19
CA VAL A 401 10.64 11.71 -30.13
C VAL A 401 10.36 11.01 -28.80
N TYR A 402 9.10 10.72 -28.49
CA TYR A 402 8.72 10.02 -27.26
C TYR A 402 9.36 8.64 -27.14
N ARG A 403 9.48 7.92 -28.27
CA ARG A 403 10.10 6.61 -28.32
C ARG A 403 11.60 6.68 -28.09
N GLU A 404 12.27 7.60 -28.76
CA GLU A 404 13.72 7.79 -28.63
C GLU A 404 14.08 8.16 -27.19
N GLU A 405 13.37 9.14 -26.61
CA GLU A 405 13.57 9.57 -25.22
C GLU A 405 13.25 8.47 -24.21
N ALA A 406 12.17 7.69 -24.44
CA ALA A 406 11.83 6.58 -23.56
C ALA A 406 12.87 5.45 -23.59
N VAL A 407 13.33 5.05 -24.78
CA VAL A 407 14.34 3.99 -24.91
C VAL A 407 15.69 4.46 -24.38
N ASP A 408 16.08 5.72 -24.62
CA ASP A 408 17.30 6.30 -24.06
C ASP A 408 17.26 6.35 -22.52
N ALA A 409 16.14 6.78 -21.94
CA ALA A 409 15.98 6.79 -20.49
C ALA A 409 15.99 5.39 -19.86
N ILE A 410 15.42 4.37 -20.53
CA ILE A 410 15.53 2.96 -20.09
C ILE A 410 17.01 2.53 -20.11
N MET A 411 17.75 2.84 -21.17
CA MET A 411 19.18 2.50 -21.29
C MET A 411 20.00 3.20 -20.21
N ALA A 412 19.83 4.51 -20.05
CA ALA A 412 20.54 5.28 -19.03
C ALA A 412 20.26 4.73 -17.62
N ALA A 413 19.00 4.40 -17.31
CA ALA A 413 18.67 3.82 -16.01
C ALA A 413 19.29 2.44 -15.77
N LEU A 414 19.42 1.61 -16.82
CA LEU A 414 20.11 0.31 -16.73
C LEU A 414 21.63 0.48 -16.57
N GLU A 415 22.24 1.40 -17.32
CA GLU A 415 23.67 1.71 -17.27
C GLU A 415 24.11 2.25 -15.90
N HIS A 416 23.30 3.10 -15.29
CA HIS A 416 23.54 3.68 -13.97
C HIS A 416 22.93 2.86 -12.81
N SER A 417 22.37 1.69 -13.10
CA SER A 417 21.63 0.90 -12.11
C SER A 417 22.51 0.40 -10.94
N SER A 418 23.82 0.20 -11.16
CA SER A 418 24.77 -0.20 -10.12
C SER A 418 24.89 0.80 -8.97
N GLU A 419 24.49 2.06 -9.18
CA GLU A 419 24.61 3.14 -8.19
C GLU A 419 23.54 3.07 -7.09
N SER A 420 22.44 2.33 -7.31
CA SER A 420 21.33 2.28 -6.34
C SER A 420 20.47 1.03 -6.48
N ALA A 421 20.38 0.25 -5.39
CA ALA A 421 19.50 -0.93 -5.34
C ALA A 421 18.03 -0.59 -5.67
N LYS A 422 17.55 0.60 -5.25
CA LYS A 422 16.19 1.06 -5.58
C LYS A 422 16.01 1.30 -7.08
N VAL A 423 17.02 1.82 -7.77
CA VAL A 423 16.98 1.98 -9.24
C VAL A 423 16.96 0.60 -9.89
N GLN A 424 17.76 -0.36 -9.41
CA GLN A 424 17.76 -1.74 -9.92
C GLN A 424 16.40 -2.43 -9.78
N GLU A 425 15.72 -2.26 -8.64
CA GLU A 425 14.36 -2.77 -8.43
C GLU A 425 13.37 -2.17 -9.43
N GLN A 426 13.48 -0.87 -9.71
CA GLN A 426 12.61 -0.20 -10.67
C GLN A 426 12.93 -0.58 -12.12
N CYS A 427 14.21 -0.79 -12.46
CA CYS A 427 14.62 -1.36 -13.74
C CYS A 427 14.07 -2.79 -13.93
N ALA A 428 14.16 -3.63 -12.89
CA ALA A 428 13.60 -4.98 -12.93
C ALA A 428 12.09 -4.94 -13.17
N ARG A 429 11.36 -4.10 -12.41
CA ARG A 429 9.91 -3.90 -12.58
C ARG A 429 9.57 -3.38 -13.99
N ALA A 430 10.31 -2.39 -14.49
CA ALA A 430 10.14 -1.83 -15.83
C ALA A 430 10.31 -2.88 -16.94
N LEU A 431 11.35 -3.72 -16.86
CA LEU A 431 11.58 -4.81 -17.82
C LEU A 431 10.45 -5.87 -17.79
N LEU A 432 9.93 -6.19 -16.61
CA LEU A 432 8.79 -7.10 -16.48
C LEU A 432 7.48 -6.49 -17.02
N LEU A 433 7.27 -5.17 -16.84
CA LEU A 433 6.17 -4.43 -17.45
C LEU A 433 6.22 -4.46 -18.99
N LEU A 434 7.43 -4.39 -19.56
CA LEU A 434 7.64 -4.54 -21.00
C LEU A 434 7.30 -5.95 -21.50
N ALA A 435 7.63 -7.00 -20.73
CA ALA A 435 7.25 -8.37 -21.07
C ALA A 435 5.72 -8.58 -21.06
N GLY A 436 4.98 -7.79 -20.28
CA GLY A 436 3.55 -7.55 -20.49
C GLY A 436 2.63 -8.76 -20.26
N ARG A 437 3.08 -9.77 -19.51
CA ARG A 437 2.28 -10.95 -19.15
C ARG A 437 2.08 -11.02 -17.64
N PHE A 438 0.82 -10.98 -17.20
CA PHE A 438 0.46 -10.96 -15.79
C PHE A 438 -0.58 -12.02 -15.44
N SER A 439 -0.56 -12.43 -14.17
CA SER A 439 -1.60 -13.22 -13.57
C SER A 439 -2.87 -12.37 -13.31
N SER A 440 -3.99 -12.98 -12.92
CA SER A 440 -5.19 -12.27 -12.43
C SER A 440 -4.95 -11.52 -11.13
N SER A 441 -3.92 -11.90 -10.37
CA SER A 441 -3.43 -11.15 -9.21
C SER A 441 -2.38 -10.10 -9.58
N GLY A 442 -2.10 -9.89 -10.87
CA GLY A 442 -1.13 -8.90 -11.37
C GLY A 442 0.34 -9.29 -11.23
N GLU A 443 0.64 -10.54 -10.86
CA GLU A 443 2.03 -11.02 -10.75
C GLU A 443 2.63 -11.24 -12.15
N PRO A 444 3.90 -10.87 -12.38
CA PRO A 444 4.55 -11.11 -13.66
C PRO A 444 4.75 -12.61 -13.91
N ILE A 445 4.17 -13.12 -15.00
CA ILE A 445 4.23 -14.56 -15.36
C ILE A 445 5.03 -14.81 -16.65
N ALA A 446 5.70 -13.79 -17.18
CA ALA A 446 6.50 -13.91 -18.40
C ALA A 446 7.60 -14.98 -18.27
N GLU A 447 8.24 -15.08 -17.11
CA GLU A 447 9.23 -16.11 -16.82
C GLU A 447 8.63 -17.52 -16.88
N ALA A 448 7.55 -17.77 -16.13
CA ALA A 448 6.86 -19.06 -16.12
C ALA A 448 6.39 -19.46 -17.53
N TRP A 449 5.91 -18.50 -18.33
CA TRP A 449 5.54 -18.71 -19.72
C TRP A 449 6.75 -19.14 -20.59
N LEU A 450 7.91 -18.49 -20.45
CA LEU A 450 9.14 -18.84 -21.17
C LEU A 450 9.68 -20.21 -20.77
N LEU A 451 9.69 -20.53 -19.47
CA LEU A 451 10.13 -21.83 -18.96
C LEU A 451 9.25 -22.96 -19.50
N LYS A 452 7.92 -22.75 -19.51
CA LYS A 452 6.98 -23.68 -20.12
C LYS A 452 7.24 -23.85 -21.62
N ARG A 453 7.55 -22.76 -22.33
CA ARG A 453 7.92 -22.80 -23.76
C ARG A 453 9.21 -23.57 -24.00
N ALA A 454 10.14 -23.55 -23.04
CA ALA A 454 11.35 -24.38 -23.04
C ALA A 454 11.09 -25.85 -22.63
N GLY A 455 9.86 -26.22 -22.28
CA GLY A 455 9.49 -27.60 -21.94
C GLY A 455 9.79 -28.02 -20.50
N VAL A 456 10.07 -27.07 -19.61
CA VAL A 456 10.16 -27.34 -18.18
C VAL A 456 8.77 -27.66 -17.64
N ASP A 457 8.65 -28.78 -16.91
CA ASP A 457 7.38 -29.32 -16.49
C ASP A 457 6.64 -28.37 -15.53
N GLY A 458 5.34 -28.18 -15.76
CA GLY A 458 4.54 -27.12 -15.14
C GLY A 458 4.14 -27.38 -13.68
N SER A 459 4.86 -28.23 -12.95
CA SER A 459 4.69 -28.47 -11.51
C SER A 459 5.39 -27.41 -10.65
N LEU A 460 6.37 -26.70 -11.22
CA LEU A 460 7.13 -25.64 -10.53
C LEU A 460 6.41 -24.27 -10.50
N SER A 461 5.27 -24.13 -11.19
CA SER A 461 4.47 -22.90 -11.19
C SER A 461 2.98 -23.23 -11.07
N GLU A 462 2.53 -23.47 -9.83
CA GLU A 462 1.10 -23.47 -9.52
C GLU A 462 0.42 -22.15 -9.92
N SER A 463 1.16 -21.05 -9.93
CA SER A 463 0.70 -19.72 -10.37
C SER A 463 0.32 -19.66 -11.84
N PHE A 464 0.92 -20.47 -12.73
CA PHE A 464 0.54 -20.52 -14.14
C PHE A 464 -0.77 -21.31 -14.36
N ARG A 465 -1.02 -22.37 -13.57
CA ARG A 465 -2.19 -23.25 -13.77
C ARG A 465 -3.49 -22.69 -13.18
N ARG A 466 -3.46 -22.03 -12.02
CA ARG A 466 -4.68 -21.49 -11.39
C ARG A 466 -5.25 -20.26 -12.10
N THR A 467 -4.44 -19.59 -12.92
CA THR A 467 -4.71 -18.19 -13.29
C THR A 467 -5.30 -18.01 -14.69
N GLU A 468 -5.17 -19.01 -15.56
CA GLU A 468 -5.76 -18.98 -16.90
C GLU A 468 -7.07 -19.78 -16.96
N ILE A 469 -8.13 -19.30 -16.29
CA ILE A 469 -9.49 -19.81 -16.53
C ILE A 469 -10.01 -19.21 -17.85
N PHE A 470 -9.42 -19.58 -18.98
CA PHE A 470 -10.05 -19.37 -20.27
C PHE A 470 -11.15 -20.41 -20.43
N LYS A 471 -12.41 -20.03 -20.14
CA LYS A 471 -13.58 -20.88 -20.40
C LYS A 471 -13.73 -21.24 -21.90
N ASN A 472 -13.11 -20.47 -22.79
CA ASN A 472 -13.16 -20.65 -24.24
C ASN A 472 -11.75 -20.73 -24.85
N LYS A 473 -11.47 -21.82 -25.59
CA LYS A 473 -10.18 -22.04 -26.28
C LYS A 473 -9.94 -21.03 -27.42
N GLY A 474 -10.99 -20.54 -28.08
CA GLY A 474 -10.87 -19.57 -29.17
C GLY A 474 -10.38 -18.20 -28.70
N ALA A 475 -10.98 -17.67 -27.64
CA ALA A 475 -10.59 -16.40 -27.02
C ALA A 475 -9.12 -16.40 -26.55
N ARG A 476 -8.64 -17.55 -26.06
CA ARG A 476 -7.23 -17.70 -25.65
C ARG A 476 -6.27 -17.58 -26.83
N ALA A 477 -6.60 -18.17 -27.98
CA ALA A 477 -5.74 -18.13 -29.16
C ALA A 477 -5.68 -16.73 -29.79
N GLU A 478 -6.77 -15.98 -29.73
CA GLU A 478 -6.81 -14.58 -30.19
C GLU A 478 -5.97 -13.68 -29.27
N GLU A 479 -6.14 -13.80 -27.96
CA GLU A 479 -5.35 -13.06 -26.98
C GLU A 479 -3.84 -13.34 -27.14
N GLU A 480 -3.45 -14.60 -27.33
CA GLU A 480 -2.04 -14.96 -27.54
C GLU A 480 -1.45 -14.32 -28.81
N LYS A 481 -2.24 -14.20 -29.89
CA LYS A 481 -1.79 -13.48 -31.11
C LYS A 481 -1.55 -12.01 -30.83
N VAL A 482 -2.44 -11.36 -30.07
CA VAL A 482 -2.29 -9.94 -29.66
C VAL A 482 -1.02 -9.76 -28.83
N VAL A 483 -0.76 -10.66 -27.88
CA VAL A 483 0.45 -10.63 -27.06
C VAL A 483 1.71 -10.80 -27.93
N GLU A 484 1.74 -11.80 -28.81
CA GLU A 484 2.90 -12.04 -29.69
C GLU A 484 3.17 -10.86 -30.64
N GLU A 485 2.12 -10.28 -31.22
CA GLU A 485 2.27 -9.10 -32.10
C GLU A 485 2.82 -7.90 -31.34
N ARG A 486 2.32 -7.65 -30.12
CA ARG A 486 2.83 -6.59 -29.23
C ARG A 486 4.31 -6.80 -28.90
N LEU A 487 4.70 -8.01 -28.51
CA LEU A 487 6.09 -8.33 -28.18
C LEU A 487 7.02 -8.19 -29.40
N LYS A 488 6.56 -8.59 -30.59
CA LYS A 488 7.31 -8.39 -31.85
C LYS A 488 7.55 -6.90 -32.12
N LYS A 489 6.51 -6.05 -32.02
CA LYS A 489 6.63 -4.59 -32.21
C LYS A 489 7.59 -3.97 -31.21
N LEU A 490 7.46 -4.35 -29.95
CA LEU A 490 8.33 -3.85 -28.87
C LEU A 490 9.79 -4.28 -29.07
N ALA A 491 10.04 -5.57 -29.39
CA ALA A 491 11.39 -6.06 -29.66
C ALA A 491 12.04 -5.32 -30.82
N LEU A 492 11.30 -5.07 -31.90
CA LEU A 492 11.79 -4.32 -33.05
C LEU A 492 12.18 -2.89 -32.68
N VAL A 493 11.37 -2.21 -31.87
CA VAL A 493 11.66 -0.86 -31.38
C VAL A 493 12.91 -0.81 -30.50
N LEU A 494 13.03 -1.72 -29.53
CA LEU A 494 14.19 -1.78 -28.64
C LEU A 494 15.50 -2.03 -29.41
N VAL A 495 15.45 -2.86 -30.45
CA VAL A 495 16.62 -3.14 -31.30
C VAL A 495 16.94 -1.98 -32.24
N LYS A 496 15.93 -1.38 -32.87
CA LYS A 496 16.13 -0.27 -33.83
C LYS A 496 16.68 0.98 -33.15
N THR A 497 16.11 1.35 -32.00
CA THR A 497 16.49 2.56 -31.27
C THR A 497 17.65 2.32 -30.30
N GLY A 498 17.60 1.25 -29.49
CA GLY A 498 18.62 0.99 -28.47
C GLY A 498 19.86 0.24 -28.98
N ASN A 499 19.68 -0.62 -29.98
CA ASN A 499 20.76 -1.31 -30.71
C ASN A 499 21.79 -1.96 -29.76
N LYS A 500 23.10 -1.83 -30.05
CA LYS A 500 24.20 -2.40 -29.25
C LYS A 500 24.20 -1.90 -27.80
N ARG A 501 23.84 -0.63 -27.58
CA ARG A 501 23.88 0.00 -26.25
C ARG A 501 22.89 -0.66 -25.30
N PHE A 502 21.66 -0.89 -25.76
CA PHE A 502 20.64 -1.59 -24.96
C PHE A 502 21.08 -3.03 -24.60
N LEU A 503 21.63 -3.77 -25.57
CA LEU A 503 22.13 -5.12 -25.34
C LEU A 503 23.32 -5.14 -24.35
N ALA A 504 24.22 -4.15 -24.43
CA ALA A 504 25.34 -4.02 -23.52
C ALA A 504 24.88 -3.70 -22.10
N ALA A 505 23.90 -2.80 -21.95
CA ALA A 505 23.29 -2.49 -20.66
C ALA A 505 22.67 -3.73 -20.00
N LEU A 506 21.92 -4.54 -20.77
CA LEU A 506 21.40 -5.82 -20.29
C LEU A 506 22.52 -6.80 -19.90
N SER A 507 23.58 -6.90 -20.70
CA SER A 507 24.73 -7.78 -20.43
C SER A 507 25.44 -7.44 -19.12
N ASN A 508 25.60 -6.13 -18.84
CA ASN A 508 26.18 -5.63 -17.60
C ASN A 508 25.25 -5.90 -16.41
N CYS A 509 23.95 -5.64 -16.55
CA CYS A 509 22.97 -5.94 -15.51
C CYS A 509 22.88 -7.44 -15.18
N ILE A 510 23.03 -8.32 -16.18
CA ILE A 510 23.12 -9.77 -15.96
C ILE A 510 24.39 -10.12 -15.17
N SER A 511 25.46 -9.33 -15.26
CA SER A 511 26.71 -9.61 -14.54
C SER A 511 26.67 -9.12 -13.10
N ASP A 512 26.23 -7.87 -12.91
CA ASP A 512 26.47 -7.12 -11.66
C ASP A 512 25.18 -6.69 -10.94
N GLY A 513 24.00 -7.03 -11.49
CA GLY A 513 22.71 -6.66 -10.92
C GLY A 513 22.30 -7.49 -9.71
N ILE A 514 21.36 -6.96 -8.92
CA ILE A 514 20.64 -7.72 -7.90
C ILE A 514 19.86 -8.88 -8.54
N PRO A 515 19.53 -9.95 -7.79
CA PRO A 515 18.84 -11.12 -8.34
C PRO A 515 17.56 -10.79 -9.13
N ALA A 516 16.77 -9.84 -8.66
CA ALA A 516 15.55 -9.41 -9.35
C ALA A 516 15.83 -8.79 -10.73
N LEU A 517 16.88 -7.96 -10.84
CA LEU A 517 17.28 -7.34 -12.10
C LEU A 517 17.89 -8.36 -13.05
N VAL A 518 18.76 -9.25 -12.57
CA VAL A 518 19.35 -10.33 -13.36
C VAL A 518 18.26 -11.19 -14.00
N ARG A 519 17.27 -11.64 -13.21
CA ARG A 519 16.13 -12.42 -13.71
C ARG A 519 15.32 -11.63 -14.75
N ALA A 520 15.01 -10.36 -14.47
CA ALA A 520 14.26 -9.53 -15.41
C ALA A 520 15.02 -9.32 -16.74
N CYS A 521 16.35 -9.16 -16.70
CA CYS A 521 17.18 -9.09 -17.91
C CYS A 521 17.19 -10.42 -18.68
N LEU A 522 17.32 -11.57 -18.02
CA LEU A 522 17.28 -12.88 -18.67
C LEU A 522 15.91 -13.15 -19.32
N VAL A 523 14.82 -12.83 -18.62
CA VAL A 523 13.46 -12.86 -19.17
C VAL A 523 13.36 -11.96 -20.40
N THR A 524 13.93 -10.75 -20.33
CA THR A 524 13.92 -9.78 -21.44
C THR A 524 14.62 -10.31 -22.68
N VAL A 525 15.84 -10.82 -22.52
CA VAL A 525 16.62 -11.42 -23.62
C VAL A 525 15.88 -12.63 -24.21
N ALA A 526 15.27 -13.46 -23.37
CA ALA A 526 14.58 -14.68 -23.80
C ALA A 526 13.31 -14.39 -24.62
N TRP A 527 12.45 -13.46 -24.19
CA TRP A 527 11.25 -13.11 -24.98
C TRP A 527 11.61 -12.31 -26.24
N MET A 528 12.61 -11.42 -26.19
CA MET A 528 13.07 -10.66 -27.37
C MET A 528 13.62 -11.59 -28.44
N SER A 529 14.57 -12.47 -28.07
CA SER A 529 15.17 -13.44 -29.01
C SER A 529 14.11 -14.40 -29.59
N SER A 530 13.14 -14.84 -28.79
CA SER A 530 12.02 -15.66 -29.24
C SER A 530 11.09 -14.94 -30.22
N SER A 531 10.90 -13.63 -30.03
CA SER A 531 10.01 -12.80 -30.87
C SER A 531 10.66 -12.43 -32.20
N LEU A 532 11.98 -12.23 -32.21
CA LEU A 532 12.75 -11.77 -33.37
C LEU A 532 13.27 -12.93 -34.24
N SER A 533 13.59 -14.09 -33.65
CA SER A 533 14.13 -15.25 -34.38
C SER A 533 13.31 -15.68 -35.62
N PRO A 534 11.96 -15.66 -35.61
CA PRO A 534 11.16 -16.06 -36.78
C PRO A 534 11.08 -15.00 -37.90
N LEU A 535 11.55 -13.78 -37.66
CA LEU A 535 11.40 -12.67 -38.60
C LEU A 535 12.49 -12.71 -39.68
N HIS A 536 12.09 -13.07 -40.90
CA HIS A 536 12.94 -12.98 -42.08
C HIS A 536 13.28 -11.50 -42.35
N GLY A 537 14.57 -11.15 -42.44
CA GLY A 537 15.03 -9.79 -42.70
C GLY A 537 15.51 -9.00 -41.48
N CYS A 538 15.38 -9.52 -40.25
CA CYS A 538 16.00 -8.94 -39.05
C CYS A 538 17.46 -9.40 -38.87
N ASN A 539 18.20 -9.51 -39.98
CA ASN A 539 19.48 -10.22 -40.05
C ASN A 539 20.60 -9.59 -39.20
N THR A 540 20.39 -8.37 -38.70
CA THR A 540 21.38 -7.65 -37.89
C THR A 540 21.23 -7.90 -36.39
N PHE A 541 20.06 -8.35 -35.92
CA PHE A 541 19.85 -8.54 -34.49
C PHE A 541 20.64 -9.71 -33.93
N GLN A 542 20.50 -10.92 -34.50
CA GLN A 542 21.12 -12.12 -33.94
C GLN A 542 22.65 -11.98 -33.86
N PRO A 543 23.39 -11.60 -34.93
CA PRO A 543 24.84 -11.44 -34.86
C PRO A 543 25.27 -10.44 -33.79
N LEU A 544 24.58 -9.30 -33.72
CA LEU A 544 24.88 -8.26 -32.74
C LEU A 544 24.62 -8.74 -31.31
N ALA A 545 23.44 -9.31 -31.06
CA ALA A 545 23.08 -9.86 -29.75
C ALA A 545 24.03 -10.97 -29.32
N CYS A 546 24.44 -11.85 -30.24
CA CYS A 546 25.41 -12.89 -29.94
C CYS A 546 26.77 -12.30 -29.56
N SER A 547 27.26 -11.28 -30.27
CA SER A 547 28.54 -10.63 -29.95
C SER A 547 28.58 -9.97 -28.56
N VAL A 548 27.43 -9.57 -28.01
CA VAL A 548 27.32 -8.84 -26.74
C VAL A 548 26.89 -9.74 -25.56
N LEU A 549 25.99 -10.68 -25.81
CA LEU A 549 25.32 -11.47 -24.76
C LEU A 549 25.85 -12.91 -24.65
N ALA A 550 26.41 -13.49 -25.71
CA ALA A 550 26.76 -14.92 -25.73
C ALA A 550 27.63 -15.34 -24.55
N ALA A 551 28.72 -14.62 -24.28
CA ALA A 551 29.63 -14.95 -23.19
C ALA A 551 28.93 -14.97 -21.81
N LYS A 552 28.03 -14.00 -21.56
CA LYS A 552 27.27 -13.91 -20.30
C LYS A 552 26.19 -14.97 -20.22
N LEU A 553 25.52 -15.29 -21.32
CA LEU A 553 24.53 -16.37 -21.36
C LEU A 553 25.21 -17.74 -21.15
N LEU A 554 26.41 -17.96 -21.70
CA LEU A 554 27.17 -19.20 -21.46
C LEU A 554 27.60 -19.33 -19.99
N ASP A 555 28.04 -18.25 -19.34
CA ASP A 555 28.32 -18.24 -17.89
C ASP A 555 27.09 -18.66 -17.07
N ARG A 556 25.91 -18.19 -17.49
CA ARG A 556 24.63 -18.48 -16.83
C ARG A 556 24.15 -19.92 -16.99
N LEU A 557 24.79 -20.74 -17.84
CA LEU A 557 24.49 -22.17 -17.96
C LEU A 557 25.14 -23.02 -16.85
N SER A 558 26.10 -22.45 -16.12
CA SER A 558 26.87 -23.15 -15.08
C SER A 558 25.97 -23.78 -14.01
N TYR A 559 26.40 -24.92 -13.47
CA TYR A 559 25.63 -25.73 -12.53
C TYR A 559 25.33 -25.02 -11.19
N ASP A 560 26.14 -24.03 -10.80
CA ASP A 560 25.93 -23.22 -9.59
C ASP A 560 24.76 -22.24 -9.69
N ARG A 561 24.21 -22.05 -10.89
CA ARG A 561 23.10 -21.13 -11.14
C ARG A 561 21.75 -21.79 -10.92
N VAL A 562 20.77 -20.98 -10.56
CA VAL A 562 19.38 -21.43 -10.39
C VAL A 562 18.86 -21.98 -11.74
N MET A 563 18.09 -23.07 -11.69
CA MET A 563 17.62 -23.79 -12.88
C MET A 563 16.91 -22.87 -13.89
N GLU A 564 16.06 -21.97 -13.41
CA GLU A 564 15.29 -21.05 -14.25
C GLU A 564 16.22 -20.13 -15.06
N GLU A 565 17.30 -19.62 -14.46
CA GLU A 565 18.30 -18.80 -15.16
C GLU A 565 19.00 -19.61 -16.26
N ARG A 566 19.39 -20.84 -15.96
CA ARG A 566 20.04 -21.76 -16.91
C ARG A 566 19.12 -22.05 -18.10
N VAL A 567 17.84 -22.30 -17.84
CA VAL A 567 16.84 -22.55 -18.90
C VAL A 567 16.63 -21.32 -19.76
N LEU A 568 16.43 -20.14 -19.18
CA LEU A 568 16.26 -18.89 -19.92
C LEU A 568 17.49 -18.55 -20.77
N ALA A 569 18.70 -18.80 -20.24
CA ALA A 569 19.95 -18.64 -20.98
C ALA A 569 20.04 -19.61 -22.16
N SER A 570 19.69 -20.88 -21.96
CA SER A 570 19.70 -21.89 -23.04
C SER A 570 18.68 -21.58 -24.15
N LEU A 571 17.48 -21.11 -23.79
CA LEU A 571 16.45 -20.68 -24.74
C LEU A 571 16.93 -19.48 -25.56
N SER A 572 17.55 -18.50 -24.90
CA SER A 572 18.09 -17.32 -25.55
C SER A 572 19.21 -17.68 -26.54
N LEU A 573 20.17 -18.48 -26.11
CA LEU A 573 21.27 -18.96 -26.96
C LEU A 573 20.75 -19.74 -28.16
N LEU A 574 19.80 -20.67 -27.95
CA LEU A 574 19.21 -21.44 -29.05
C LEU A 574 18.59 -20.54 -30.13
N ASN A 575 17.91 -19.46 -29.73
CA ASN A 575 17.33 -18.51 -30.67
C ASN A 575 18.39 -17.69 -31.43
N LEU A 576 19.55 -17.42 -30.80
CA LEU A 576 20.67 -16.71 -31.44
C LEU A 576 21.43 -17.60 -32.43
N VAL A 577 21.74 -18.84 -32.07
CA VAL A 577 22.53 -19.77 -32.91
C VAL A 577 21.84 -20.25 -34.18
N ARG A 578 20.54 -19.95 -34.33
CA ARG A 578 19.82 -20.13 -35.60
C ARG A 578 20.43 -19.32 -36.74
N HIS A 579 21.19 -18.26 -36.41
CA HIS A 579 21.98 -17.53 -37.38
C HIS A 579 23.38 -18.16 -37.53
N PRO A 580 23.87 -18.43 -38.76
CA PRO A 580 25.15 -19.12 -38.99
C PRO A 580 26.35 -18.45 -38.30
N GLU A 581 26.50 -17.12 -38.43
CA GLU A 581 27.60 -16.36 -37.81
C GLU A 581 27.62 -16.48 -36.28
N CYS A 582 26.45 -16.63 -35.65
CA CYS A 582 26.35 -16.80 -34.20
C CYS A 582 26.84 -18.17 -33.76
N LEU A 583 26.51 -19.21 -34.53
CA LEU A 583 26.94 -20.57 -34.26
C LEU A 583 28.47 -20.69 -34.38
N GLU A 584 29.05 -20.12 -35.44
CA GLU A 584 30.50 -20.10 -35.64
C GLU A 584 31.23 -19.37 -34.51
N GLY A 585 30.71 -18.23 -34.05
CA GLY A 585 31.31 -17.45 -32.97
C GLY A 585 31.23 -18.10 -31.58
N LEU A 586 30.34 -19.08 -31.40
CA LEU A 586 30.16 -19.83 -30.14
C LEU A 586 31.05 -21.08 -30.05
N LEU A 587 31.56 -21.55 -31.18
CA LEU A 587 32.37 -22.75 -31.24
C LEU A 587 33.88 -22.44 -31.18
N PRO A 588 34.70 -23.30 -30.53
CA PRO A 588 34.29 -24.47 -29.75
C PRO A 588 33.76 -24.11 -28.36
N LEU A 589 32.74 -24.84 -27.90
CA LEU A 589 32.26 -24.71 -26.52
C LEU A 589 33.31 -25.21 -25.53
N LYS A 590 33.43 -24.54 -24.38
CA LYS A 590 34.22 -25.04 -23.26
C LYS A 590 33.65 -26.38 -22.77
N ARG A 591 34.53 -27.26 -22.29
CA ARG A 591 34.14 -28.57 -21.76
C ARG A 591 33.11 -28.46 -20.64
N ASP A 592 33.36 -27.58 -19.67
CA ASP A 592 32.47 -27.35 -18.52
C ASP A 592 31.07 -26.88 -18.94
N THR A 593 31.00 -26.01 -19.96
CA THR A 593 29.73 -25.55 -20.53
C THR A 593 28.99 -26.67 -21.25
N THR A 594 29.71 -27.55 -21.94
CA THR A 594 29.13 -28.72 -22.61
C THR A 594 28.57 -29.71 -21.59
N GLU A 595 29.29 -29.96 -20.49
CA GLU A 595 28.83 -30.81 -19.39
C GLU A 595 27.59 -30.20 -18.71
N SER A 596 27.59 -28.90 -18.45
CA SER A 596 26.44 -28.17 -17.90
C SER A 596 25.21 -28.19 -18.82
N LEU A 597 25.40 -28.18 -20.14
CA LEU A 597 24.31 -28.33 -21.12
C LEU A 597 23.76 -29.75 -21.19
N ARG A 598 24.60 -30.78 -21.04
CA ARG A 598 24.12 -32.18 -20.99
C ARG A 598 23.22 -32.41 -19.79
N ASP A 599 23.63 -31.92 -18.63
CA ASP A 599 22.80 -31.94 -17.42
C ASP A 599 21.45 -31.23 -17.63
N LEU A 600 21.48 -30.07 -18.27
CA LEU A 600 20.26 -29.29 -18.53
C LEU A 600 19.35 -29.92 -19.61
N ALA A 601 19.90 -30.75 -20.51
CA ALA A 601 19.17 -31.39 -21.60
C ALA A 601 18.12 -32.42 -21.12
N ASP A 602 18.26 -32.92 -19.89
CA ASP A 602 17.27 -33.79 -19.25
C ASP A 602 16.02 -33.02 -18.79
N VAL A 603 16.14 -31.70 -18.62
CA VAL A 603 15.08 -30.83 -18.06
C VAL A 603 14.41 -29.96 -19.14
N THR A 604 15.12 -29.59 -20.19
CA THR A 604 14.60 -28.71 -21.26
C THR A 604 15.03 -29.16 -22.65
N TRP A 605 14.09 -29.08 -23.60
CA TRP A 605 14.39 -29.37 -25.01
C TRP A 605 15.34 -28.34 -25.62
N THR A 606 15.38 -27.11 -25.09
CA THR A 606 16.23 -26.04 -25.62
C THR A 606 17.71 -26.35 -25.45
N ALA A 607 18.09 -26.93 -24.31
CA ALA A 607 19.46 -27.35 -24.06
C ALA A 607 19.86 -28.54 -24.93
N LYS A 608 18.93 -29.49 -25.15
CA LYS A 608 19.15 -30.64 -26.04
C LYS A 608 19.41 -30.21 -27.49
N GLU A 609 18.60 -29.29 -28.01
CA GLU A 609 18.78 -28.76 -29.37
C GLU A 609 20.04 -27.90 -29.49
N LEU A 610 20.36 -27.08 -28.49
CA LEU A 610 21.59 -26.28 -28.48
C LEU A 610 22.83 -27.17 -28.47
N LEU A 611 22.84 -28.24 -27.68
CA LEU A 611 23.92 -29.22 -27.65
C LEU A 611 24.06 -29.93 -29.00
N PHE A 612 22.95 -30.28 -29.64
CA PHE A 612 22.97 -30.88 -30.98
C PHE A 612 23.53 -29.92 -32.05
N ALA A 613 23.16 -28.63 -31.99
CA ALA A 613 23.66 -27.62 -32.91
C ALA A 613 25.17 -27.36 -32.75
N CYS A 614 25.68 -27.38 -31.51
CA CYS A 614 27.07 -27.05 -31.20
C CYS A 614 28.05 -28.26 -31.18
N CYS A 615 27.56 -29.49 -31.28
CA CYS A 615 28.40 -30.70 -31.30
C CYS A 615 28.40 -31.44 -32.64
N ARG A 616 27.87 -30.80 -33.69
CA ARG A 616 28.14 -31.17 -35.09
C ARG A 616 29.49 -30.59 -35.51
#